data_AF-A0A1B0D531-F1
#
_entry.id   AF-A0A1B0D531-F1
#
_cell.length_a   1.000
_cell.length_b   1.000
_cell.length_c   1.000
_cell.angle_alpha   90.00
_cell.angle_beta   90.00
_cell.angle_gamma   90.00
#
_symmetry.space_group_name_H-M   'P 1'
#
loop_
_entity.id
_entity.type
_entity.pdbx_description
1 polymer ?
#
loop_
_entity_poly.entity_id
_entity_poly.type
_entity_poly.pdbx_seq_one_letter_code
_entity_poly.pdbx_strand_id
1 'polypeptide(L)'
;MTYLYAGNRHLVQNGVNIGVEQVGSTLHFGPYPGLNGYPTAHFTRNSITGNGFNRAFHRYSLEWTPQGITFYVDNMLIGSVNVGSGFWDRGGFAQHAPGTENPWQHGSVMAPFDQEFYIIMNLAVGGTNFFPDGATNPGGKPWHNESPQAATDFWNGRNQWLSSWNLNEDFSREASLQVDYVRVWAL
;
A
#
# COMPACT_ATOMS: atom_id res chain seq x y z
N MET A 1 2.03 -3.08 -5.75
CA MET A 1 2.08 -3.31 -4.30
C MET A 1 0.72 -3.06 -3.70
N THR A 2 0.14 -4.06 -3.04
CA THR A 2 -1.09 -3.89 -2.25
C THR A 2 -0.67 -3.72 -0.79
N TYR A 3 -1.18 -2.67 -0.15
CA TYR A 3 -0.89 -2.33 1.24
C TYR A 3 -2.10 -2.69 2.09
N LEU A 4 -1.82 -3.35 3.20
CA LEU A 4 -2.81 -3.80 4.17
C LEU A 4 -2.34 -3.29 5.53
N TYR A 5 -3.15 -2.47 6.16
CA TYR A 5 -2.82 -1.91 7.47
C TYR A 5 -3.33 -2.88 8.55
N ALA A 6 -2.49 -3.84 8.93
CA ALA A 6 -2.72 -4.68 10.10
C ALA A 6 -2.17 -3.96 11.34
N GLY A 7 -3.06 -3.39 12.15
CA GLY A 7 -2.72 -2.55 13.30
C GLY A 7 -3.29 -1.14 13.20
N ASN A 8 -3.08 -0.30 14.22
CA ASN A 8 -3.63 1.06 14.26
C ASN A 8 -5.17 1.10 14.18
N ARG A 9 -5.83 0.41 15.12
CA ARG A 9 -7.31 0.26 15.18
C ARG A 9 -8.08 1.59 15.18
N HIS A 10 -7.45 2.67 15.61
CA HIS A 10 -8.06 3.98 15.82
C HIS A 10 -7.30 5.12 15.12
N LEU A 11 -6.52 4.81 14.08
CA LEU A 11 -5.81 5.82 13.32
C LEU A 11 -6.77 6.51 12.35
N VAL A 12 -7.04 7.79 12.61
CA VAL A 12 -8.04 8.59 11.91
C VAL A 12 -7.40 9.81 11.27
N GLN A 13 -7.72 10.08 10.01
CA GLN A 13 -7.39 11.32 9.34
C GLN A 13 -8.66 11.88 8.68
N ASN A 14 -8.97 13.15 8.94
CA ASN A 14 -10.17 13.82 8.39
C ASN A 14 -11.48 13.04 8.61
N GLY A 15 -11.62 12.39 9.77
CA GLY A 15 -12.79 11.57 10.11
C GLY A 15 -12.83 10.17 9.48
N VAL A 16 -11.84 9.81 8.67
CA VAL A 16 -11.72 8.48 8.05
C VAL A 16 -10.72 7.64 8.84
N ASN A 17 -11.08 6.41 9.20
CA ASN A 17 -10.13 5.45 9.75
C ASN A 17 -9.22 4.95 8.63
N ILE A 18 -7.96 5.36 8.66
CA ILE A 18 -6.91 5.02 7.70
C ILE A 18 -5.98 3.91 8.22
N GLY A 19 -6.31 3.33 9.36
CA GLY A 19 -5.67 2.12 9.90
C GLY A 19 -6.40 0.88 9.41
N VAL A 20 -6.85 0.05 10.35
CA VAL A 20 -7.45 -1.29 10.05
C VAL A 20 -8.67 -1.26 9.13
N GLU A 21 -9.35 -0.13 9.01
CA GLU A 21 -10.54 -0.02 8.16
C GLU A 21 -10.24 0.35 6.72
N GLN A 22 -8.99 0.65 6.36
CA GLN A 22 -8.60 1.01 5.00
C GLN A 22 -7.60 0.01 4.42
N VAL A 23 -7.74 -0.27 3.12
CA VAL A 23 -6.75 -1.00 2.33
C VAL A 23 -6.33 -0.16 1.14
N GLY A 24 -5.09 -0.33 0.69
CA GLY A 24 -4.51 0.39 -0.43
C GLY A 24 -4.01 -0.55 -1.52
N SER A 25 -4.09 -0.15 -2.78
CA SER A 25 -3.41 -0.81 -3.90
C SER A 25 -2.71 0.24 -4.75
N THR A 26 -1.45 0.00 -5.05
CA THR A 26 -0.58 0.97 -5.73
C THR A 26 0.27 0.29 -6.79
N LEU A 27 0.32 0.85 -8.00
CA LEU A 27 1.41 0.57 -8.93
C LEU A 27 2.46 1.66 -8.81
N HIS A 28 3.69 1.28 -8.49
CA HIS A 28 4.84 2.17 -8.55
C HIS A 28 5.51 2.00 -9.90
N PHE A 29 5.68 3.10 -10.62
CA PHE A 29 6.30 3.13 -11.93
C PHE A 29 6.92 4.50 -12.16
N GLY A 30 7.96 4.56 -12.96
CA GLY A 30 8.68 5.78 -13.26
C GLY A 30 10.07 5.46 -13.77
N PRO A 31 10.77 6.43 -14.37
CA PRO A 31 12.12 6.20 -14.89
C PRO A 31 13.17 6.01 -13.80
N TYR A 32 12.94 6.54 -12.59
CA TYR A 32 13.81 6.39 -11.43
C TYR A 32 13.03 6.65 -10.13
N PRO A 33 13.54 6.24 -8.95
CA PRO A 33 12.79 6.31 -7.69
C PRO A 33 12.25 7.71 -7.31
N GLY A 34 12.96 8.77 -7.69
CA GLY A 34 12.57 10.17 -7.43
C GLY A 34 11.44 10.70 -8.33
N LEU A 35 11.11 10.01 -9.43
CA LEU A 35 10.03 10.40 -10.34
C LEU A 35 9.01 9.26 -10.45
N ASN A 36 8.20 9.12 -9.41
CA ASN A 36 7.25 8.02 -9.27
C ASN A 36 5.82 8.46 -9.67
N GLY A 37 5.25 7.79 -10.67
CA GLY A 37 3.90 8.03 -11.19
C GLY A 37 2.79 7.38 -10.37
N TYR A 38 3.11 6.74 -9.23
CA TYR A 38 2.13 6.07 -8.38
C TYR A 38 0.89 6.87 -7.98
N PRO A 39 0.90 8.23 -7.85
CA PRO A 39 -0.32 8.96 -7.49
C PRO A 39 -1.46 8.76 -8.49
N THR A 40 -1.13 8.43 -9.75
CA THR A 40 -2.11 8.13 -10.81
C THR A 40 -2.57 6.67 -10.83
N ALA A 41 -2.01 5.84 -9.94
CA ALA A 41 -2.27 4.40 -9.85
C ALA A 41 -2.32 3.93 -8.39
N HIS A 42 -2.77 4.81 -7.49
CA HIS A 42 -3.04 4.52 -6.09
C HIS A 42 -4.53 4.56 -5.83
N PHE A 43 -5.03 3.53 -5.16
CA PHE A 43 -6.44 3.37 -4.86
C PHE A 43 -6.59 2.92 -3.41
N THR A 44 -7.57 3.47 -2.71
CA THR A 44 -7.92 3.04 -1.37
C THR A 44 -9.37 2.62 -1.31
N ARG A 45 -9.67 1.71 -0.39
CA ARG A 45 -11.04 1.31 -0.06
C ARG A 45 -11.19 1.20 1.43
N ASN A 46 -12.25 1.79 1.95
CA ASN A 46 -12.65 1.61 3.34
C ASN A 46 -13.67 0.48 3.47
N SER A 47 -13.54 -0.27 4.56
CA SER A 47 -14.54 -1.20 5.06
C SER A 47 -15.72 -0.45 5.71
N ILE A 48 -16.72 -1.19 6.15
CA ILE A 48 -17.81 -0.64 6.96
C ILE A 48 -17.22 -0.24 8.33
N THR A 49 -17.59 0.94 8.83
CA THR A 49 -17.14 1.42 10.14
C THR A 49 -17.35 0.38 11.24
N GLY A 50 -16.31 0.13 12.03
CA GLY A 50 -16.26 -0.88 13.08
C GLY A 50 -15.94 -2.29 12.60
N ASN A 51 -15.97 -2.54 11.28
CA ASN A 51 -15.74 -3.84 10.66
C ASN A 51 -14.48 -3.83 9.76
N GLY A 52 -13.35 -3.45 10.36
CA GLY A 52 -12.05 -3.38 9.69
C GLY A 52 -11.56 -4.71 9.12
N PHE A 53 -10.62 -4.61 8.18
CA PHE A 53 -10.00 -5.74 7.48
C PHE A 53 -9.16 -6.66 8.39
N ASN A 54 -8.95 -6.27 9.65
CA ASN A 54 -8.23 -7.07 10.63
C ASN A 54 -9.10 -8.14 11.32
N ARG A 55 -10.42 -8.19 11.05
CA ARG A 55 -11.37 -9.07 11.77
C ARG A 55 -11.58 -10.44 11.14
N ALA A 56 -11.28 -10.60 9.85
CA ALA A 56 -11.50 -11.83 9.11
C ALA A 56 -10.45 -12.00 8.01
N PHE A 57 -10.39 -13.19 7.41
CA PHE A 57 -9.67 -13.36 6.15
C PHE A 57 -10.43 -12.67 5.03
N HIS A 58 -9.70 -11.90 4.22
CA HIS A 58 -10.20 -11.21 3.04
C HIS A 58 -9.46 -11.69 1.80
N ARG A 59 -10.15 -11.72 0.66
CA ARG A 59 -9.50 -12.07 -0.60
C ARG A 59 -9.05 -10.81 -1.33
N TYR A 60 -7.74 -10.63 -1.39
CA TYR A 60 -7.09 -9.64 -2.23
C TYR A 60 -6.79 -10.30 -3.58
N SER A 61 -7.22 -9.67 -4.67
CA SER A 61 -6.91 -10.18 -6.02
C SER A 61 -6.50 -9.07 -6.96
N LEU A 62 -5.61 -9.44 -7.87
CA LEU A 62 -5.09 -8.61 -8.94
C LEU A 62 -5.36 -9.34 -10.25
N GLU A 63 -6.07 -8.69 -11.16
CA GLU A 63 -6.21 -9.13 -12.54
C GLU A 63 -5.21 -8.36 -13.40
N TRP A 64 -4.35 -9.07 -14.12
CA TRP A 64 -3.32 -8.49 -14.97
C TRP A 64 -3.52 -8.99 -16.40
N THR A 65 -3.75 -8.05 -17.30
CA THR A 65 -4.02 -8.29 -18.71
C THR A 65 -3.09 -7.44 -19.57
N PRO A 66 -3.00 -7.70 -20.89
CA PRO A 66 -2.30 -6.80 -21.81
C PRO A 66 -2.89 -5.38 -21.87
N GLN A 67 -4.11 -5.16 -21.36
CA GLN A 67 -4.79 -3.86 -21.37
C GLN A 67 -4.59 -3.07 -20.07
N GLY A 68 -4.17 -3.73 -18.98
CA GLY A 68 -4.08 -3.07 -17.69
C GLY A 68 -4.07 -4.02 -16.49
N ILE A 69 -4.10 -3.40 -15.31
CA ILE A 69 -4.08 -4.08 -14.01
C ILE A 69 -5.26 -3.58 -13.16
N THR A 70 -6.04 -4.51 -12.63
CA THR A 70 -7.22 -4.22 -11.82
C THR A 70 -7.13 -4.88 -10.45
N PHE A 71 -7.50 -4.14 -9.40
CA PHE A 71 -7.40 -4.56 -8.01
C PHE A 71 -8.77 -4.76 -7.38
N TYR A 72 -8.91 -5.81 -6.58
CA TYR A 72 -10.12 -6.15 -5.88
C TYR A 72 -9.84 -6.56 -4.43
N VAL A 73 -10.82 -6.30 -3.57
CA VAL A 73 -10.95 -6.95 -2.25
C VAL A 73 -12.34 -7.52 -2.12
N ASP A 74 -12.42 -8.80 -1.78
CA ASP A 74 -13.67 -9.56 -1.65
C ASP A 74 -14.57 -9.47 -2.89
N ASN A 75 -13.96 -9.61 -4.08
CA ASN A 75 -14.57 -9.38 -5.40
C ASN A 75 -15.02 -7.95 -5.70
N MET A 76 -14.86 -7.01 -4.77
CA MET A 76 -15.24 -5.63 -4.99
C MET A 76 -14.07 -4.86 -5.58
N LEU A 77 -14.31 -4.20 -6.72
CA LEU A 77 -13.33 -3.35 -7.39
C LEU A 77 -12.84 -2.26 -6.43
N ILE A 78 -11.52 -2.13 -6.30
CA ILE A 78 -10.87 -1.02 -5.61
C ILE A 78 -10.42 0.02 -6.64
N GLY A 79 -9.83 -0.43 -7.74
CA GLY A 79 -9.35 0.45 -8.80
C GLY A 79 -8.75 -0.31 -9.97
N SER A 80 -8.65 0.38 -11.10
CA SER A 80 -8.10 -0.18 -12.34
C SER A 80 -7.17 0.81 -13.01
N VAL A 81 -6.06 0.28 -13.54
CA VAL A 81 -5.09 0.99 -14.35
C VAL A 81 -5.22 0.46 -15.76
N ASN A 82 -5.96 1.20 -16.59
CA ASN A 82 -5.94 1.00 -18.04
C ASN A 82 -4.68 1.64 -18.62
N VAL A 83 -3.94 0.90 -19.43
CA VAL A 83 -2.62 1.32 -19.88
C VAL A 83 -2.66 2.38 -20.98
N GLY A 84 -3.70 2.39 -21.82
CA GLY A 84 -3.86 3.38 -22.89
C GLY A 84 -2.61 3.44 -23.79
N SER A 85 -2.00 4.62 -23.87
CA SER A 85 -0.76 4.86 -24.62
C SER A 85 0.53 4.48 -23.87
N GLY A 86 0.43 4.02 -22.62
CA GLY A 86 1.56 3.52 -21.84
C GLY A 86 1.70 4.18 -20.47
N PHE A 87 2.54 3.59 -19.62
CA PHE A 87 2.83 4.13 -18.29
C PHE A 87 3.59 5.45 -18.32
N TRP A 88 4.27 5.79 -19.43
CA TRP A 88 4.94 7.09 -19.56
C TRP A 88 3.93 8.24 -19.56
N ASP A 89 2.92 8.13 -20.42
CA ASP A 89 1.86 9.11 -20.54
C ASP A 89 0.97 9.12 -19.29
N ARG A 90 0.70 7.94 -18.71
CA ARG A 90 -0.04 7.84 -17.44
C ARG A 90 0.62 8.64 -16.33
N GLY A 91 1.95 8.57 -16.22
CA GLY A 91 2.71 9.32 -15.23
C GLY A 91 2.85 10.81 -15.55
N GLY A 92 2.42 11.26 -16.73
CA GLY A 92 2.57 12.65 -17.18
C GLY A 92 4.04 13.08 -17.31
N PHE A 93 4.98 12.13 -17.45
CA PHE A 93 6.40 12.41 -17.24
C PHE A 93 7.00 13.38 -18.27
N ALA A 94 6.48 13.40 -19.51
CA ALA A 94 6.88 14.38 -20.52
C ALA A 94 6.66 15.84 -20.05
N GLN A 95 5.61 16.08 -19.26
CA GLN A 95 5.28 17.41 -18.74
C GLN A 95 5.97 17.68 -17.40
N HIS A 96 6.02 16.68 -16.52
CA HIS A 96 6.54 16.84 -15.16
C HIS A 96 8.07 16.77 -15.06
N ALA A 97 8.73 16.12 -16.02
CA ALA A 97 10.18 15.97 -16.05
C ALA A 97 10.72 16.12 -17.48
N PRO A 98 10.56 17.31 -18.09
CA PRO A 98 11.02 17.55 -19.46
C PRO A 98 12.52 17.27 -19.58
N GLY A 99 12.91 16.62 -20.68
CA GLY A 99 14.30 16.20 -20.91
C GLY A 99 14.68 14.85 -20.29
N THR A 100 13.79 14.23 -19.51
CA THR A 100 13.97 12.83 -19.09
C THR A 100 13.62 11.90 -20.24
N GLU A 101 14.53 10.97 -20.58
CA GLU A 101 14.27 9.96 -21.60
C GLU A 101 13.22 8.95 -21.11
N ASN A 102 12.31 8.56 -22.00
CA ASN A 102 11.32 7.53 -21.71
C ASN A 102 11.97 6.14 -21.77
N PRO A 103 12.14 5.43 -20.63
CA PRO A 103 12.78 4.12 -20.61
C PRO A 103 11.97 3.05 -21.34
N TRP A 104 10.69 3.32 -21.61
CA TRP A 104 9.75 2.40 -22.25
C TRP A 104 9.45 2.76 -23.71
N GLN A 105 10.17 3.70 -24.31
CA GLN A 105 9.93 4.14 -25.70
C GLN A 105 10.04 3.03 -26.75
N HIS A 106 10.78 1.96 -26.44
CA HIS A 106 10.94 0.77 -27.29
C HIS A 106 10.29 -0.49 -26.68
N GLY A 107 9.62 -0.34 -25.53
CA GLY A 107 8.93 -1.43 -24.85
C GLY A 107 7.48 -1.58 -25.31
N SER A 108 6.76 -2.53 -24.70
CA SER A 108 5.31 -2.57 -24.88
C SER A 108 4.64 -1.41 -24.12
N VAL A 109 3.39 -1.11 -24.45
CA VAL A 109 2.61 -0.14 -23.67
C VAL A 109 2.50 -0.54 -22.20
N MET A 110 2.57 -1.85 -21.90
CA MET A 110 2.51 -2.40 -20.55
C MET A 110 3.82 -2.25 -19.78
N ALA A 111 4.94 -1.91 -20.41
CA ALA A 111 6.19 -1.67 -19.70
C ALA A 111 6.01 -0.59 -18.60
N PRO A 112 6.50 -0.84 -17.37
CA PRO A 112 7.42 -1.92 -16.97
C PRO A 112 6.72 -3.22 -16.51
N PHE A 113 5.39 -3.28 -16.56
CA PHE A 113 4.58 -4.43 -16.19
C PHE A 113 4.34 -5.37 -17.38
N ASP A 114 5.39 -5.62 -18.15
CA ASP A 114 5.45 -6.59 -19.25
C ASP A 114 6.58 -7.62 -19.06
N GLN A 115 7.11 -7.71 -17.84
CA GLN A 115 8.15 -8.64 -17.41
C GLN A 115 7.61 -9.61 -16.36
N GLU A 116 8.40 -10.61 -15.98
CA GLU A 116 8.08 -11.46 -14.84
C GLU A 116 8.25 -10.70 -13.51
N PHE A 117 7.32 -10.91 -12.57
CA PHE A 117 7.36 -10.31 -11.23
C PHE A 117 7.32 -11.39 -10.15
N TYR A 118 7.92 -11.08 -9.01
CA TYR A 118 7.84 -11.91 -7.81
C TYR A 118 6.70 -11.45 -6.91
N ILE A 119 6.01 -12.40 -6.28
CA ILE A 119 5.10 -12.12 -5.18
C ILE A 119 5.93 -12.00 -3.91
N ILE A 120 5.87 -10.83 -3.27
CA ILE A 120 6.52 -10.56 -1.99
C ILE A 120 5.41 -10.22 -1.00
N MET A 121 5.41 -10.92 0.14
CA MET A 121 4.54 -10.64 1.27
C MET A 121 5.41 -10.23 2.46
N ASN A 122 5.04 -9.13 3.10
CA ASN A 122 5.81 -8.54 4.20
C ASN A 122 4.87 -7.89 5.21
N LEU A 123 5.28 -7.89 6.48
CA LEU A 123 4.69 -7.10 7.55
C LEU A 123 5.71 -6.04 7.98
N ALA A 124 5.35 -4.77 7.86
CA ALA A 124 6.20 -3.64 8.24
C ALA A 124 5.55 -2.83 9.36
N VAL A 125 6.39 -2.17 10.16
CA VAL A 125 5.97 -1.28 11.24
C VAL A 125 6.75 0.04 11.18
N GLY A 126 6.11 1.13 11.59
CA GLY A 126 6.70 2.46 11.49
C GLY A 126 6.78 2.97 10.04
N GLY A 127 7.83 3.74 9.74
CA GLY A 127 8.06 4.32 8.42
C GLY A 127 7.57 5.76 8.29
N THR A 128 8.13 6.48 7.33
CA THR A 128 7.97 7.93 7.16
C THR A 128 7.02 8.33 6.02
N ASN A 129 6.50 7.35 5.28
CA ASN A 129 5.65 7.58 4.09
C ASN A 129 4.24 6.96 4.21
N PHE A 130 3.95 6.24 5.29
CA PHE A 130 2.72 5.46 5.43
C PHE A 130 1.75 6.02 6.49
N PHE A 131 2.28 6.75 7.48
CA PHE A 131 1.51 7.27 8.60
C PHE A 131 1.64 8.79 8.63
N PRO A 132 0.59 9.55 8.25
CA PRO A 132 0.64 11.02 8.23
C PRO A 132 0.84 11.61 9.63
N ASP A 133 1.62 12.68 9.75
CA ASP A 133 1.85 13.34 11.05
C ASP A 133 0.58 14.03 11.59
N GLY A 134 -0.34 14.42 10.71
CA GLY A 134 -1.64 14.99 11.07
C GLY A 134 -2.73 13.96 11.39
N ALA A 135 -2.43 12.66 11.37
CA ALA A 135 -3.40 11.63 11.74
C ALA A 135 -3.52 11.53 13.28
N THR A 136 -4.72 11.26 13.76
CA THR A 136 -5.02 11.07 15.18
C THR A 136 -5.01 9.59 15.52
N ASN A 137 -4.38 9.22 16.63
CA ASN A 137 -4.36 7.86 17.17
C ASN A 137 -4.32 7.96 18.70
N PRO A 138 -4.86 7.00 19.49
CA PRO A 138 -4.65 6.96 20.93
C PRO A 138 -3.15 6.95 21.25
N GLY A 139 -2.71 7.88 22.10
CA GLY A 139 -1.28 8.07 22.41
C GLY A 139 -0.48 8.88 21.38
N GLY A 140 -1.08 9.20 20.23
CA GLY A 140 -0.43 9.92 19.14
C GLY A 140 0.56 9.06 18.34
N LYS A 141 1.27 9.70 17.40
CA LYS A 141 2.34 9.07 16.64
C LYS A 141 3.70 9.37 17.30
N PRO A 142 4.51 8.36 17.68
CA PRO A 142 5.77 8.57 18.40
C PRO A 142 6.88 9.30 17.63
N TRP A 143 6.80 9.36 16.31
CA TRP A 143 7.86 9.87 15.44
C TRP A 143 7.28 10.84 14.41
N HIS A 144 8.12 11.76 13.93
CA HIS A 144 7.77 12.66 12.83
C HIS A 144 8.30 12.11 11.50
N ASN A 145 7.60 12.31 10.38
CA ASN A 145 8.07 11.82 9.07
C ASN A 145 9.39 12.45 8.62
N GLU A 146 9.65 13.68 9.05
CA GLU A 146 10.88 14.42 8.73
C GLU A 146 12.02 14.17 9.74
N SER A 147 11.81 13.34 10.77
CA SER A 147 12.87 13.05 11.76
C SER A 147 13.98 12.21 11.10
N PRO A 148 15.26 12.64 11.19
CA PRO A 148 16.38 11.84 10.71
C PRO A 148 16.60 10.57 11.55
N GLN A 149 15.95 10.48 12.71
CA GLN A 149 15.99 9.36 13.63
C GLN A 149 14.60 8.73 13.85
N ALA A 150 13.69 8.86 12.88
CA ALA A 150 12.31 8.39 12.98
C ALA A 150 12.15 6.95 13.49
N ALA A 151 13.05 6.03 13.08
CA ALA A 151 13.04 4.65 13.56
C ALA A 151 13.39 4.54 15.06
N THR A 152 14.35 5.35 15.52
CA THR A 152 14.71 5.45 16.95
C THR A 152 13.57 6.06 17.75
N ASP A 153 12.94 7.12 17.26
CA ASP A 153 11.79 7.76 17.89
C ASP A 153 10.60 6.79 18.01
N PHE A 154 10.32 6.05 16.93
CA PHE A 154 9.33 4.96 16.92
C PHE A 154 9.60 3.93 18.02
N TRP A 155 10.84 3.46 18.13
CA TRP A 155 11.25 2.46 19.12
C TRP A 155 11.23 2.98 20.56
N ASN A 156 11.66 4.21 20.78
CA ASN A 156 11.60 4.87 22.09
C ASN A 156 10.15 5.03 22.54
N GLY A 157 9.24 5.22 21.58
CA GLY A 157 7.80 5.19 21.79
C GLY A 157 7.21 3.81 22.10
N ARG A 158 7.94 2.70 22.11
CA ARG A 158 7.31 1.36 22.24
C ARG A 158 6.37 1.17 23.43
N ASN A 159 6.56 1.88 24.54
CA ASN A 159 5.68 1.77 25.70
C ASN A 159 4.22 2.20 25.43
N GLN A 160 3.96 3.05 24.42
CA GLN A 160 2.59 3.43 24.02
C GLN A 160 1.90 2.42 23.10
N TRP A 161 2.66 1.65 22.30
CA TRP A 161 2.06 0.80 21.26
C TRP A 161 2.35 -0.69 21.41
N LEU A 162 3.43 -1.11 22.08
CA LEU A 162 3.85 -2.52 22.11
C LEU A 162 2.83 -3.42 22.81
N SER A 163 2.18 -2.92 23.87
CA SER A 163 1.12 -3.68 24.55
C SER A 163 -0.08 -3.95 23.65
N SER A 164 -0.35 -3.10 22.65
CA SER A 164 -1.47 -3.27 21.72
C SER A 164 -1.30 -4.46 20.75
N TRP A 165 -0.10 -5.04 20.67
CA TRP A 165 0.18 -6.21 19.84
C TRP A 165 -0.17 -7.52 20.53
N ASN A 166 -0.54 -7.49 21.81
CA ASN A 166 -0.98 -8.67 22.58
C ASN A 166 -0.02 -9.87 22.43
N LEU A 167 1.28 -9.62 22.56
CA LEU A 167 2.31 -10.62 22.25
C LEU A 167 2.23 -11.93 23.07
N ASN A 168 1.59 -11.87 24.24
CA ASN A 168 1.43 -13.02 25.13
C ASN A 168 0.03 -13.67 25.05
N GLU A 169 -0.83 -13.21 24.13
CA GLU A 169 -2.18 -13.75 23.93
C GLU A 169 -2.27 -14.45 22.58
N ASP A 170 -2.98 -15.58 22.52
CA ASP A 170 -3.25 -16.34 21.29
C ASP A 170 -2.05 -16.42 20.34
N PHE A 171 -0.85 -16.73 20.87
CA PHE A 171 0.40 -16.81 20.08
C PHE A 171 0.70 -15.56 19.24
N SER A 172 0.39 -14.35 19.73
CA SER A 172 0.55 -13.08 18.99
C SER A 172 -0.25 -13.02 17.68
N ARG A 173 -1.33 -13.80 17.56
CA ARG A 173 -2.08 -13.95 16.31
C ARG A 173 -2.60 -12.61 15.76
N GLU A 174 -3.08 -11.73 16.64
CA GLU A 174 -3.59 -10.39 16.31
C GLU A 174 -2.52 -9.45 15.72
N ALA A 175 -1.24 -9.71 15.98
CA ALA A 175 -0.11 -8.93 15.44
C ALA A 175 0.64 -9.66 14.32
N SER A 176 0.15 -10.83 13.89
CA SER A 176 0.81 -11.67 12.89
C SER A 176 0.20 -11.47 11.50
N LEU A 177 1.04 -11.55 10.46
CA LEU A 177 0.55 -11.72 9.09
C LEU A 177 0.06 -13.16 8.92
N GLN A 178 -1.25 -13.33 8.74
CA GLN A 178 -1.88 -14.63 8.53
C GLN A 178 -2.27 -14.80 7.06
N VAL A 179 -1.86 -15.91 6.45
CA VAL A 179 -2.15 -16.24 5.06
C VAL A 179 -2.79 -17.61 5.02
N ASP A 180 -4.02 -17.69 4.51
CA ASP A 180 -4.72 -18.96 4.28
C ASP A 180 -4.20 -19.63 2.99
N TYR A 181 -4.20 -18.90 1.88
CA TYR A 181 -3.64 -19.39 0.61
C TYR A 181 -3.14 -18.27 -0.29
N VAL A 182 -2.28 -18.66 -1.23
CA VAL A 182 -1.91 -17.87 -2.41
C VAL A 182 -2.22 -18.71 -3.64
N ARG A 183 -2.87 -18.10 -4.64
CA ARG A 183 -3.17 -18.75 -5.92
C ARG A 183 -2.78 -17.82 -7.06
N VAL A 184 -2.14 -18.39 -8.07
CA VAL A 184 -1.79 -17.73 -9.32
C VAL A 184 -2.27 -18.63 -10.44
N TRP A 185 -2.91 -18.05 -11.44
CA TRP A 185 -3.38 -18.75 -12.63
C TRP A 185 -3.19 -17.85 -13.85
N ALA A 186 -3.03 -18.48 -15.01
CA ALA A 186 -3.03 -17.85 -16.31
C ALA A 186 -4.04 -18.58 -17.22
N LEU A 187 -4.52 -17.89 -18.25
CA LEU A 187 -5.42 -18.45 -19.26
C LEU A 187 -4.62 -19.16 -20.36
#